data_AF-A0A0C3G256-F1
#
_entry.id   AF-A0A0C3G256-F1
#
_cell.length_a   1.000
_cell.length_b   1.000
_cell.length_c   1.000
_cell.angle_alpha   90.00
_cell.angle_beta   90.00
_cell.angle_gamma   90.00
#
_symmetry.space_group_name_H-M   'P 1'
#
loop_
_entity.id
_entity.type
_entity.pdbx_description
1 polymer ?
#
loop_
_entity_poly.entity_id
_entity_poly.type
_entity_poly.pdbx_seq_one_letter_code
_entity_poly.pdbx_strand_id
1 'polypeptide(L)'
;MKTNLPDFPFTNYAKAELNPFGTHSSAKSSARKYPRTDLKTFTHWASFPEDIHRAVQSATTRANLHSTPFTVEAPTKTMFVENEEKLRAHAVFALHNPVEEVLDKLGVKGMFTMPGSRNVAIVGDLDFSWVTNTQSHPKVIAEYKTWWAANLVHIVAAFSGTRSDTLSKQSLDALQQIYRYMTFNNNKFGILTNWQRALFLRHAETSDCKTLEYYLIELDGPILMLKVWVGMVLLAEDNWFYASPTISSPPPDRHFRNSAATWKERKKAAENVQEYHMLPINNKYQHLPLDFCLCCFDLSSVRCGEKGCVVTARLISSTILKNNLHVVCKVVDGLCYPNAANLLDNEARTYTALQNLQGKAIPTLYGFYEVWGILQLLALEPVGNAIFEGEEINQSLRKKMKVALQHIHNAGYIHGDIARRNFCSMDSGNIFLVDLETCRLCGNPSELVDEMNEVDRL
;
A
#
# COMPACT_ATOMS: atom_id res chain seq x y z
N MET A 1 9.52 27.81 27.73
CA MET A 1 10.27 26.55 27.54
C MET A 1 11.08 26.68 26.26
N LYS A 2 12.40 26.89 26.36
CA LYS A 2 13.30 26.93 25.20
C LYS A 2 13.77 25.52 24.92
N THR A 3 13.37 24.97 23.78
CA THR A 3 13.85 23.66 23.34
C THR A 3 15.23 23.82 22.71
N ASN A 4 16.06 22.83 22.93
CA ASN A 4 17.47 22.84 22.56
C ASN A 4 17.69 22.58 21.05
N LEU A 5 16.80 21.84 20.36
CA LEU A 5 16.75 21.94 18.91
C LEU A 5 16.42 23.38 18.50
N PRO A 6 17.13 23.96 17.52
CA PRO A 6 16.71 25.23 16.96
C PRO A 6 15.28 25.03 16.48
N ASP A 7 14.39 25.92 16.92
CA ASP A 7 13.20 26.19 16.14
C ASP A 7 13.74 26.76 14.83
N PHE A 8 14.04 25.89 13.86
CA PHE A 8 14.40 26.31 12.52
C PHE A 8 13.08 26.78 11.90
N PRO A 9 12.82 28.09 11.82
CA PRO A 9 11.69 28.51 11.01
C PRO A 9 11.94 28.00 9.60
N PHE A 10 10.93 27.38 8.99
CA PHE A 10 11.02 26.90 7.60
C PHE A 10 11.11 28.07 6.59
N THR A 11 11.33 29.30 7.07
CA THR A 11 11.33 30.56 6.33
C THR A 11 12.53 30.73 5.41
N ASN A 12 13.62 30.00 5.63
CA ASN A 12 14.85 30.05 4.81
C ASN A 12 15.07 28.83 3.91
N TYR A 13 14.10 27.91 3.86
CA TYR A 13 14.17 26.72 3.01
C TYR A 13 13.49 27.03 1.67
N ALA A 14 13.98 26.41 0.60
CA ALA A 14 13.46 26.55 -0.75
C ALA A 14 11.93 26.56 -0.76
N LYS A 15 11.31 27.67 -1.17
CA LYS A 15 9.84 27.75 -1.30
C LYS A 15 9.38 26.89 -2.46
N ALA A 16 8.22 26.25 -2.32
CA ALA A 16 7.51 25.71 -3.47
C ALA A 16 6.52 26.79 -3.95
N GLU A 17 6.72 27.28 -5.17
CA GLU A 17 5.82 28.26 -5.78
C GLU A 17 5.06 27.63 -6.95
N LEU A 18 3.81 28.02 -7.12
CA LEU A 18 3.03 27.64 -8.29
C LEU A 18 3.70 28.23 -9.53
N ASN A 19 3.94 27.41 -10.56
CA ASN A 19 4.42 27.92 -11.85
C ASN A 19 3.36 28.84 -12.48
N PRO A 20 3.56 30.17 -12.57
CA PRO A 20 2.51 31.09 -13.03
C PRO A 20 2.13 30.90 -14.50
N PHE A 21 2.95 30.18 -15.28
CA PHE A 21 2.73 29.90 -16.70
C PHE A 21 2.45 28.42 -16.98
N GLY A 22 2.37 27.58 -15.94
CA GLY A 22 2.15 26.13 -16.06
C GLY A 22 0.67 25.77 -16.16
N THR A 23 0.36 24.72 -16.89
CA THR A 23 -0.96 24.07 -16.76
C THR A 23 -0.94 23.21 -15.50
N HIS A 24 -1.73 23.61 -14.51
CA HIS A 24 -1.79 22.88 -13.24
C HIS A 24 -2.67 21.64 -13.41
N SER A 25 -2.10 20.46 -13.18
CA SER A 25 -2.94 19.28 -13.03
C SER A 25 -3.64 19.39 -11.68
N SER A 26 -4.97 19.50 -11.73
CA SER A 26 -5.79 18.89 -10.70
C SER A 26 -6.10 17.50 -11.22
N ALA A 27 -5.69 16.46 -10.51
CA ALA A 27 -6.26 15.15 -10.77
C ALA A 27 -7.77 15.33 -10.57
N LYS A 28 -8.55 15.27 -11.66
CA LYS A 28 -10.01 15.16 -11.54
C LYS A 28 -10.23 13.87 -10.76
N SER A 29 -10.60 14.00 -9.48
CA SER A 29 -11.10 12.87 -8.72
C SER A 29 -12.32 12.37 -9.51
N SER A 30 -12.15 11.25 -10.19
CA SER A 30 -13.29 10.53 -10.79
C SER A 30 -14.29 10.31 -9.67
N ALA A 31 -15.58 10.46 -9.95
CA ALA A 31 -16.63 10.28 -8.95
C ALA A 31 -16.48 8.89 -8.30
N ARG A 32 -15.92 8.85 -7.09
CA ARG A 32 -15.59 7.60 -6.41
C ARG A 32 -16.89 6.97 -5.94
N LYS A 33 -17.10 5.71 -6.30
CA LYS A 33 -18.39 5.03 -6.16
C LYS A 33 -18.76 4.71 -4.71
N TYR A 34 -17.84 4.82 -3.73
CA TYR A 34 -18.08 4.43 -2.33
C TYR A 34 -17.09 5.08 -1.33
N PRO A 35 -17.51 5.49 -0.12
CA PRO A 35 -16.60 5.70 1.00
C PRO A 35 -16.37 4.35 1.70
N ARG A 36 -15.12 3.88 1.78
CA ARG A 36 -14.79 2.52 2.23
C ARG A 36 -13.66 2.51 3.26
N THR A 37 -13.83 3.19 4.37
CA THR A 37 -12.99 2.96 5.56
C THR A 37 -13.89 2.61 6.73
N ASP A 38 -13.30 2.04 7.78
CA ASP A 38 -13.97 1.82 9.04
C ASP A 38 -13.68 2.92 10.08
N LEU A 39 -12.94 3.98 9.68
CA LEU A 39 -12.69 5.18 10.47
C LEU A 39 -14.02 5.81 10.91
N LYS A 40 -14.24 5.92 12.23
CA LYS A 40 -15.46 6.51 12.81
C LYS A 40 -15.21 7.84 13.48
N THR A 41 -14.07 7.97 14.13
CA THR A 41 -13.79 9.10 15.02
C THR A 41 -12.52 9.78 14.56
N PHE A 42 -12.58 11.11 14.44
CA PHE A 42 -11.45 11.94 14.05
C PHE A 42 -11.31 13.09 15.04
N THR A 43 -10.30 13.02 15.91
CA THR A 43 -10.18 13.88 17.10
C THR A 43 -8.84 14.58 17.18
N HIS A 44 -8.78 15.71 17.87
CA HIS A 44 -7.54 16.46 18.02
C HIS A 44 -6.56 15.72 18.95
N TRP A 45 -5.30 15.57 18.54
CA TRP A 45 -4.20 15.03 19.34
C TRP A 45 -3.71 16.10 20.31
N ALA A 46 -4.36 16.20 21.47
CA ALA A 46 -4.10 17.28 22.43
C ALA A 46 -2.67 17.30 22.99
N SER A 47 -2.06 16.12 23.24
CA SER A 47 -0.70 15.99 23.78
C SER A 47 0.42 16.09 22.74
N PHE A 48 0.10 16.40 21.48
CA PHE A 48 1.06 16.32 20.38
C PHE A 48 2.32 17.18 20.59
N PRO A 49 2.23 18.47 20.95
CA PRO A 49 3.43 19.29 21.14
C PRO A 49 4.35 18.74 22.24
N GLU A 50 3.77 18.25 23.35
CA GLU A 50 4.49 17.67 24.47
C GLU A 50 5.13 16.33 24.09
N ASP A 51 4.43 15.49 23.33
CA ASP A 51 4.93 14.19 22.87
C ASP A 51 6.14 14.36 21.93
N ILE A 52 6.05 15.29 20.97
CA ILE A 52 7.16 15.66 20.07
C ILE A 52 8.33 16.22 20.88
N HIS A 53 8.07 17.14 21.81
CA HIS A 53 9.13 17.75 22.62
C HIS A 53 9.88 16.69 23.45
N ARG A 54 9.14 15.78 24.09
CA ARG A 54 9.70 14.70 24.92
C ARG A 54 10.52 13.72 24.09
N ALA A 55 10.02 13.32 22.91
CA ALA A 55 10.72 12.41 22.00
C ALA A 55 12.08 13.00 21.57
N VAL A 56 12.08 14.25 21.14
CA VAL A 56 13.30 14.99 20.78
C VAL A 56 14.26 15.08 21.97
N GLN A 57 13.79 15.53 23.14
CA GLN A 57 14.64 15.71 24.31
C GLN A 57 15.28 14.39 24.77
N SER A 58 14.50 13.31 24.75
CA SER A 58 14.97 11.95 25.03
C SER A 58 16.08 11.55 24.06
N ALA A 59 15.87 11.73 22.75
CA ALA A 59 16.86 11.41 21.72
C ALA A 59 18.15 12.24 21.86
N THR A 60 18.04 13.55 22.07
CA THR A 60 19.21 14.43 22.29
C THR A 60 20.02 13.99 23.51
N THR A 61 19.34 13.62 24.59
CA THR A 61 19.99 13.13 25.82
C THR A 61 20.70 11.80 25.58
N ARG A 62 20.04 10.84 24.91
CA ARG A 62 20.64 9.53 24.56
C ARG A 62 21.89 9.68 23.67
N ALA A 63 21.88 10.65 22.76
CA ALA A 63 23.00 10.91 21.86
C ALA A 63 24.16 11.70 22.52
N ASN A 64 24.06 12.05 23.82
CA ASN A 64 25.06 12.86 24.54
C ASN A 64 25.41 14.19 23.84
N LEU A 65 24.44 14.81 23.17
CA LEU A 65 24.68 16.03 22.42
C LEU A 65 24.65 17.24 23.37
N HIS A 66 25.83 17.77 23.68
CA HIS A 66 26.01 18.87 24.65
C HIS A 66 25.62 20.26 24.13
N SER A 67 25.55 20.45 22.80
CA SER A 67 25.22 21.75 22.17
C SER A 67 24.40 21.56 20.89
N THR A 68 23.09 21.62 21.05
CA THR A 68 22.16 21.99 19.97
C THR A 68 22.00 23.52 20.00
N PRO A 69 21.95 24.22 18.85
CA PRO A 69 21.63 23.70 17.53
C PRO A 69 22.82 23.18 16.71
N PHE A 70 22.61 22.13 15.91
CA PHE A 70 23.53 21.74 14.84
C PHE A 70 23.05 22.38 13.53
N THR A 71 23.97 22.91 12.73
CA THR A 71 23.66 23.36 11.37
C THR A 71 23.21 22.16 10.53
N VAL A 72 22.13 22.34 9.78
CA VAL A 72 21.63 21.40 8.77
C VAL A 72 21.70 22.15 7.45
N GLU A 73 22.45 21.63 6.48
CA GLU A 73 22.52 22.24 5.17
C GLU A 73 21.21 21.97 4.44
N ALA A 74 20.60 23.01 3.91
CA ALA A 74 19.38 22.86 3.15
C ALA A 74 19.35 23.79 1.95
N PRO A 75 18.76 23.34 0.83
CA PRO A 75 18.64 24.16 -0.35
C PRO A 75 17.77 25.38 -0.07
N THR A 76 18.27 26.55 -0.48
CA THR A 76 17.58 27.84 -0.35
C THR A 76 16.83 28.25 -1.62
N LYS A 77 17.03 27.52 -2.73
CA LYS A 77 16.51 27.87 -4.04
C LYS A 77 15.04 27.48 -4.19
N THR A 78 14.15 28.47 -4.30
CA THR A 78 12.74 28.29 -4.66
C THR A 78 12.59 27.38 -5.89
N MET A 79 11.66 26.42 -5.80
CA MET A 79 11.31 25.51 -6.88
C MET A 79 9.88 25.79 -7.35
N PHE A 80 9.68 25.86 -8.66
CA PHE A 80 8.34 25.89 -9.21
C PHE A 80 7.76 24.48 -9.26
N VAL A 81 6.56 24.33 -8.71
CA VAL A 81 5.80 23.08 -8.71
C VAL A 81 4.53 23.25 -9.53
N GLU A 82 4.19 22.21 -10.29
CA GLU A 82 3.02 22.22 -11.18
C GLU A 82 2.15 20.96 -11.03
N ASN A 83 2.64 19.96 -10.29
CA ASN A 83 1.97 18.70 -10.01
C ASN A 83 2.53 18.05 -8.72
N GLU A 84 1.92 16.94 -8.30
CA GLU A 84 2.34 16.19 -7.10
C GLU A 84 3.77 15.63 -7.23
N GLU A 85 4.19 15.17 -8.40
CA GLU A 85 5.52 14.59 -8.61
C GLU A 85 6.63 15.62 -8.35
N LYS A 86 6.50 16.83 -8.90
CA LYS A 86 7.44 17.94 -8.65
C LYS A 86 7.43 18.35 -7.18
N LEU A 87 6.26 18.30 -6.52
CA LEU A 87 6.15 18.58 -5.09
C LEU A 87 6.87 17.52 -4.25
N ARG A 88 6.73 16.24 -4.59
CA ARG A 88 7.47 15.15 -3.94
C ARG A 88 8.97 15.27 -4.14
N ALA A 89 9.41 15.54 -5.36
CA ALA A 89 10.82 15.77 -5.66
C ALA A 89 11.39 16.93 -4.83
N HIS A 90 10.64 18.02 -4.70
CA HIS A 90 11.00 19.15 -3.85
C HIS A 90 11.09 18.75 -2.37
N ALA A 91 10.11 18.01 -1.87
CA ALA A 91 10.05 17.58 -0.46
C ALA A 91 11.25 16.71 -0.05
N VAL A 92 11.77 15.86 -0.95
CA VAL A 92 12.99 15.07 -0.68
C VAL A 92 14.14 15.99 -0.28
N PHE A 93 14.44 17.01 -1.09
CA PHE A 93 15.58 17.88 -0.86
C PHE A 93 15.35 18.89 0.26
N ALA A 94 14.16 19.48 0.32
CA ALA A 94 13.87 20.57 1.23
C ALA A 94 13.47 20.10 2.65
N LEU A 95 13.04 18.84 2.81
CA LEU A 95 12.53 18.32 4.08
C LEU A 95 13.13 16.96 4.47
N HIS A 96 13.02 15.94 3.62
CA HIS A 96 13.43 14.57 4.01
C HIS A 96 14.93 14.46 4.27
N ASN A 97 15.79 14.99 3.39
CA ASN A 97 17.24 14.98 3.59
C ASN A 97 17.65 15.69 4.89
N PRO A 98 17.15 16.91 5.20
CA PRO A 98 17.33 17.52 6.52
C PRO A 98 16.87 16.67 7.71
N VAL A 99 15.70 16.03 7.61
CA VAL A 99 15.17 15.16 8.67
C VAL A 99 16.09 13.97 8.89
N GLU A 100 16.52 13.31 7.82
CA GLU A 100 17.48 12.21 7.82
C GLU A 100 18.80 12.60 8.48
N GLU A 101 19.37 13.75 8.12
CA GLU A 101 20.62 14.24 8.71
C GLU A 101 20.50 14.47 10.22
N VAL A 102 19.39 15.05 10.67
CA VAL A 102 19.14 15.27 12.10
C VAL A 102 18.96 13.95 12.83
N LEU A 103 18.19 13.01 12.28
CA LEU A 103 17.98 11.69 12.86
C LEU A 103 19.28 10.90 12.96
N ASP A 104 20.15 10.99 11.95
CA ASP A 104 21.47 10.38 11.93
C ASP A 104 22.34 10.87 13.10
N LYS A 105 22.37 12.19 13.33
CA LYS A 105 23.04 12.83 14.47
C LYS A 105 22.44 12.41 15.82
N LEU A 106 21.14 12.10 15.85
CA LEU A 106 20.44 11.57 17.03
C LEU A 106 20.60 10.05 17.21
N GLY A 107 21.40 9.40 16.36
CA GLY A 107 21.69 7.96 16.43
C GLY A 107 20.62 7.07 15.80
N VAL A 108 19.67 7.62 15.05
CA VAL A 108 18.62 6.89 14.35
C VAL A 108 18.99 6.75 12.88
N LYS A 109 19.32 5.53 12.46
CA LYS A 109 19.73 5.22 11.07
C LYS A 109 18.53 4.75 10.24
N GLY A 110 18.13 5.56 9.27
CA GLY A 110 17.06 5.25 8.33
C GLY A 110 16.99 6.28 7.21
N MET A 111 15.97 6.17 6.38
CA MET A 111 15.70 7.11 5.29
C MET A 111 14.23 7.10 4.88
N PHE A 112 13.81 8.16 4.21
CA PHE A 112 12.54 8.20 3.49
C PHE A 112 12.69 7.55 2.12
N THR A 113 11.85 6.55 1.84
CA THR A 113 11.82 5.81 0.58
C THR A 113 10.51 6.04 -0.16
N MET A 114 10.60 6.18 -1.49
CA MET A 114 9.46 6.20 -2.41
C MET A 114 8.94 4.77 -2.69
N PRO A 115 7.70 4.62 -3.20
CA PRO A 115 7.22 3.36 -3.77
C PRO A 115 8.18 2.78 -4.79
N GLY A 116 8.33 1.45 -4.79
CA GLY A 116 9.20 0.73 -5.72
C GLY A 116 10.70 0.96 -5.50
N SER A 117 11.11 1.85 -4.58
CA SER A 117 12.51 2.02 -4.19
C SER A 117 12.85 1.06 -3.05
N ARG A 118 13.80 0.14 -3.29
CA ARG A 118 14.22 -0.93 -2.36
C ARG A 118 13.11 -1.95 -2.02
N ASN A 119 13.50 -3.06 -1.38
CA ASN A 119 12.59 -4.11 -0.88
C ASN A 119 11.79 -3.64 0.35
N VAL A 120 11.07 -2.53 0.24
CA VAL A 120 10.21 -2.01 1.31
C VAL A 120 8.93 -2.84 1.36
N ALA A 121 8.60 -3.37 2.53
CA ALA A 121 7.46 -4.25 2.73
C ALA A 121 6.17 -3.45 2.94
N ILE A 122 5.64 -2.88 1.84
CA ILE A 122 4.43 -2.04 1.82
C ILE A 122 3.31 -2.67 0.99
N VAL A 123 2.10 -2.57 1.51
CA VAL A 123 0.85 -2.81 0.76
C VAL A 123 0.19 -1.47 0.41
N GLY A 124 -0.01 -1.24 -0.89
CA GLY A 124 -0.53 0.03 -1.44
C GLY A 124 0.57 0.89 -2.09
N ASP A 125 0.21 2.10 -2.52
CA ASP A 125 1.12 3.02 -3.22
C ASP A 125 1.24 4.36 -2.48
N LEU A 126 2.09 4.37 -1.46
CA LEU A 126 2.32 5.50 -0.55
C LEU A 126 3.39 6.45 -1.05
N ASP A 127 3.17 7.76 -1.08
CA ASP A 127 4.19 8.69 -1.62
C ASP A 127 5.58 8.56 -0.98
N PHE A 128 5.64 8.45 0.36
CA PHE A 128 6.88 8.20 1.09
C PHE A 128 6.67 7.34 2.33
N SER A 129 7.76 6.69 2.76
CA SER A 129 7.80 5.90 3.99
C SER A 129 9.15 6.04 4.68
N TRP A 130 9.14 6.17 6.00
CA TRP A 130 10.35 6.07 6.82
C TRP A 130 10.65 4.60 7.11
N VAL A 131 11.83 4.15 6.68
CA VAL A 131 12.34 2.80 6.94
C VAL A 131 13.69 2.87 7.64
N THR A 132 13.93 1.91 8.52
CA THR A 132 15.24 1.79 9.21
C THR A 132 16.11 0.78 8.48
N ASN A 133 17.43 0.90 8.62
CA ASN A 133 18.35 -0.05 7.97
C ASN A 133 18.16 -1.51 8.41
N THR A 134 17.53 -1.73 9.56
CA THR A 134 17.29 -3.06 10.15
C THR A 134 15.92 -3.65 9.83
N GLN A 135 14.96 -2.85 9.35
CA GLN A 135 13.59 -3.29 9.10
C GLN A 135 13.09 -2.74 7.77
N SER A 136 12.67 -3.64 6.88
CA SER A 136 12.08 -3.28 5.59
C SER A 136 10.65 -2.75 5.70
N HIS A 137 10.01 -2.92 6.85
CA HIS A 137 8.65 -2.47 7.08
C HIS A 137 8.63 -1.00 7.54
N PRO A 138 7.80 -0.13 6.94
CA PRO A 138 7.78 1.29 7.27
C PRO A 138 7.30 1.54 8.70
N LYS A 139 7.87 2.54 9.37
CA LYS A 139 7.42 2.97 10.72
C LYS A 139 6.54 4.22 10.67
N VAL A 140 6.79 5.09 9.70
CA VAL A 140 5.97 6.28 9.40
C VAL A 140 5.71 6.29 7.91
N ILE A 141 4.49 6.70 7.53
CA ILE A 141 4.13 6.86 6.12
C ILE A 141 3.67 8.30 5.88
N ALA A 142 3.96 8.83 4.69
CA ALA A 142 3.59 10.18 4.32
C ALA A 142 2.92 10.21 2.95
N GLU A 143 1.81 10.95 2.88
CA GLU A 143 1.04 11.20 1.66
C GLU A 143 1.10 12.70 1.33
N TYR A 144 1.41 12.99 0.07
CA TYR A 144 1.53 14.33 -0.48
C TYR A 144 0.35 14.63 -1.40
N LYS A 145 -0.16 15.85 -1.26
CA LYS A 145 -1.15 16.43 -2.17
C LYS A 145 -0.68 17.82 -2.57
N THR A 146 -1.20 18.36 -3.66
CA THR A 146 -0.96 19.78 -3.96
C THR A 146 -1.96 20.65 -3.22
N TRP A 147 -1.54 21.84 -2.78
CA TRP A 147 -2.42 22.75 -2.01
C TRP A 147 -3.62 23.27 -2.80
N TRP A 148 -3.55 23.24 -4.13
CA TRP A 148 -4.68 23.55 -5.01
C TRP A 148 -5.62 22.35 -5.25
N ALA A 149 -5.23 21.14 -4.86
CA ALA A 149 -6.06 19.93 -4.98
C ALA A 149 -6.62 19.46 -3.63
N ALA A 150 -5.95 19.72 -2.51
CA ALA A 150 -6.44 19.41 -1.17
C ALA A 150 -6.12 20.54 -0.20
N ASN A 151 -7.14 21.11 0.43
CA ASN A 151 -6.99 22.15 1.45
C ASN A 151 -7.34 21.60 2.84
N LEU A 152 -6.30 21.35 3.63
CA LEU A 152 -6.40 20.69 4.93
C LEU A 152 -7.05 21.55 6.03
N VAL A 153 -7.27 22.86 5.83
CA VAL A 153 -7.87 23.76 6.84
C VAL A 153 -9.23 23.27 7.31
N HIS A 154 -10.03 22.72 6.40
CA HIS A 154 -11.42 22.36 6.68
C HIS A 154 -11.63 20.86 6.81
N ILE A 155 -10.55 20.08 7.00
CA ILE A 155 -10.63 18.62 7.02
C ILE A 155 -11.59 18.08 8.10
N VAL A 156 -11.66 18.73 9.26
CA VAL A 156 -12.57 18.37 10.35
C VAL A 156 -14.04 18.62 9.98
N ALA A 157 -14.31 19.76 9.32
CA ALA A 157 -15.64 20.09 8.83
C ALA A 157 -16.06 19.14 7.69
N ALA A 158 -15.12 18.78 6.83
CA ALA A 158 -15.33 17.79 5.77
C ALA A 158 -15.65 16.41 6.35
N PHE A 159 -14.89 15.97 7.36
CA PHE A 159 -15.08 14.68 8.02
C PHE A 159 -16.43 14.59 8.74
N SER A 160 -16.84 15.65 9.44
CA SER A 160 -18.15 15.72 10.10
C SER A 160 -19.34 15.88 9.13
N GLY A 161 -19.09 16.06 7.84
CA GLY A 161 -20.12 16.31 6.83
C GLY A 161 -20.72 17.72 6.90
N THR A 162 -20.17 18.61 7.73
CA THR A 162 -20.62 20.01 7.87
C THR A 162 -20.12 20.90 6.72
N ARG A 163 -19.18 20.40 5.92
CA ARG A 163 -18.70 21.06 4.70
C ARG A 163 -18.50 20.06 3.57
N SER A 164 -18.99 20.37 2.37
CA SER A 164 -19.04 19.42 1.25
C SER A 164 -18.67 20.01 -0.12
N ASP A 165 -17.92 21.11 -0.15
CA ASP A 165 -17.38 21.65 -1.40
C ASP A 165 -16.30 20.71 -1.99
N THR A 166 -15.94 20.96 -3.25
CA THR A 166 -15.01 20.11 -4.01
C THR A 166 -13.66 19.92 -3.30
N LEU A 167 -13.06 20.99 -2.77
CA LEU A 167 -11.77 20.91 -2.08
C LEU A 167 -11.88 20.16 -0.76
N SER A 168 -12.98 20.35 -0.03
CA SER A 168 -13.26 19.60 1.21
C SER A 168 -13.42 18.10 0.92
N LYS A 169 -14.10 17.73 -0.17
CA LYS A 169 -14.22 16.33 -0.61
C LYS A 169 -12.87 15.73 -0.99
N GLN A 170 -12.05 16.46 -1.75
CA GLN A 170 -10.70 16.02 -2.11
C GLN A 170 -9.78 15.87 -0.88
N SER A 171 -9.93 16.75 0.11
CA SER A 171 -9.17 16.66 1.37
C SER A 171 -9.61 15.44 2.19
N LEU A 172 -10.92 15.18 2.27
CA LEU A 172 -11.46 13.99 2.92
C LEU A 172 -11.01 12.70 2.20
N ASP A 173 -10.97 12.72 0.87
CA ASP A 173 -10.44 11.62 0.05
C ASP A 173 -8.97 11.34 0.39
N ALA A 174 -8.14 12.37 0.53
CA ALA A 174 -6.74 12.22 0.92
C ALA A 174 -6.57 11.69 2.35
N LEU A 175 -7.40 12.15 3.30
CA LEU A 175 -7.41 11.62 4.67
C LEU A 175 -7.81 10.14 4.71
N GLN A 176 -8.83 9.76 3.94
CA GLN A 176 -9.24 8.36 3.85
C GLN A 176 -8.16 7.50 3.18
N GLN A 177 -7.47 8.02 2.17
CA GLN A 177 -6.38 7.32 1.49
C GLN A 177 -5.24 7.01 2.47
N ILE A 178 -4.70 8.01 3.18
CA ILE A 178 -3.61 7.75 4.13
C ILE A 178 -4.05 6.84 5.28
N TYR A 179 -5.28 7.00 5.81
CA TYR A 179 -5.81 6.10 6.84
C TYR A 179 -5.83 4.63 6.37
N ARG A 180 -6.22 4.39 5.12
CA ARG A 180 -6.24 3.03 4.54
C ARG A 180 -4.83 2.44 4.51
N TYR A 181 -3.86 3.19 4.00
CA TYR A 181 -2.48 2.74 3.98
C TYR A 181 -1.88 2.53 5.38
N MET A 182 -2.20 3.41 6.34
CA MET A 182 -1.81 3.21 7.74
C MET A 182 -2.34 1.88 8.27
N THR A 183 -3.60 1.56 7.96
CA THR A 183 -4.24 0.33 8.41
C THR A 183 -3.69 -0.91 7.69
N PHE A 184 -3.48 -0.86 6.37
CA PHE A 184 -2.95 -2.00 5.60
C PHE A 184 -1.55 -2.41 6.04
N ASN A 185 -0.78 -1.45 6.53
CA ASN A 185 0.61 -1.63 6.94
C ASN A 185 0.77 -1.62 8.46
N ASN A 186 -0.31 -1.67 9.25
CA ASN A 186 -0.24 -1.62 10.72
C ASN A 186 0.60 -0.45 11.28
N ASN A 187 0.63 0.69 10.57
CA ASN A 187 1.33 1.88 11.01
C ASN A 187 0.49 2.66 12.01
N LYS A 188 1.05 2.94 13.18
CA LYS A 188 0.44 3.82 14.18
C LYS A 188 0.44 5.28 13.74
N PHE A 189 1.46 5.70 13.00
CA PHE A 189 1.70 7.11 12.66
C PHE A 189 1.68 7.35 11.15
N GLY A 190 1.14 8.50 10.77
CA GLY A 190 1.10 8.94 9.37
C GLY A 190 1.16 10.47 9.24
N ILE A 191 1.49 10.95 8.04
CA ILE A 191 1.61 12.37 7.74
C ILE A 191 0.89 12.68 6.42
N LEU A 192 -0.14 13.51 6.44
CA LEU A 192 -0.77 14.03 5.22
C LEU A 192 -0.38 15.50 5.05
N THR A 193 0.31 15.83 3.96
CA THR A 193 0.77 17.20 3.72
C THR A 193 0.34 17.70 2.35
N ASN A 194 -0.02 18.98 2.29
CA ASN A 194 -0.19 19.68 1.02
C ASN A 194 0.92 20.71 0.77
N TRP A 195 2.05 20.57 1.46
CA TRP A 195 3.17 21.50 1.55
C TRP A 195 2.87 22.82 2.27
N GLN A 196 1.69 23.42 2.12
CA GLN A 196 1.32 24.59 2.91
C GLN A 196 0.98 24.23 4.36
N ARG A 197 0.47 23.01 4.56
CA ARG A 197 0.03 22.47 5.85
C ARG A 197 0.33 20.99 5.91
N ALA A 198 0.62 20.52 7.11
CA ALA A 198 0.79 19.11 7.42
C ALA A 198 -0.16 18.70 8.55
N LEU A 199 -0.83 17.59 8.34
CA LEU A 199 -1.68 16.91 9.29
C LEU A 199 -0.94 15.68 9.79
N PHE A 200 -0.52 15.71 11.05
CA PHE A 200 0.16 14.61 11.72
C PHE A 200 -0.88 13.72 12.36
N LEU A 201 -0.79 12.42 12.10
CA LEU A 201 -1.83 11.45 12.42
C LEU A 201 -1.30 10.37 13.36
N ARG A 202 -2.14 9.93 14.29
CA ARG A 202 -1.89 8.78 15.15
C ARG A 202 -3.15 7.95 15.33
N HIS A 203 -3.06 6.64 15.22
CA HIS A 203 -4.13 5.76 15.68
C HIS A 203 -4.24 5.80 17.21
N ALA A 204 -5.43 6.12 17.71
CA ALA A 204 -5.69 6.11 19.14
C ALA A 204 -5.92 4.68 19.64
N GLU A 205 -5.45 4.37 20.84
CA GLU A 205 -5.71 3.10 21.51
C GLU A 205 -7.12 3.13 22.13
N THR A 206 -8.15 3.02 21.28
CA THR A 206 -9.56 2.89 21.69
C THR A 206 -10.02 1.44 21.61
N SER A 207 -11.04 1.06 22.37
CA SER A 207 -11.59 -0.30 22.34
C SER A 207 -12.12 -0.74 20.98
N ASP A 208 -12.48 0.21 20.11
CA ASP A 208 -12.97 -0.06 18.76
C ASP A 208 -11.91 0.09 17.67
N CYS A 209 -10.74 0.64 18.03
CA CYS A 209 -9.61 0.92 17.15
C CYS A 209 -9.91 1.68 15.85
N LYS A 210 -11.00 2.44 15.84
CA LYS A 210 -11.49 3.23 14.69
C LYS A 210 -11.38 4.73 14.92
N THR A 211 -10.46 5.12 15.79
CA THR A 211 -10.20 6.51 16.15
C THR A 211 -8.85 6.92 15.61
N LEU A 212 -8.84 8.02 14.85
CA LEU A 212 -7.64 8.66 14.33
C LEU A 212 -7.51 10.04 14.98
N GLU A 213 -6.39 10.26 15.67
CA GLU A 213 -6.04 11.55 16.22
C GLU A 213 -5.24 12.37 15.21
N TYR A 214 -5.39 13.70 15.26
CA TYR A 214 -4.67 14.60 14.35
C TYR A 214 -4.12 15.85 15.05
N TYR A 215 -3.02 16.37 14.51
CA TYR A 215 -2.54 17.71 14.80
C TYR A 215 -2.19 18.43 13.49
N LEU A 216 -2.72 19.64 13.29
CA LEU A 216 -2.53 20.42 12.07
C LEU A 216 -1.45 21.50 12.29
N ILE A 217 -0.49 21.58 11.38
CA ILE A 217 0.57 22.59 11.36
C ILE A 217 0.54 23.35 10.05
N GLU A 218 0.74 24.66 10.10
CA GLU A 218 0.95 25.52 8.93
C GLU A 218 2.45 25.76 8.70
N LEU A 219 2.88 25.74 7.43
CA LEU A 219 4.29 25.78 7.05
C LEU A 219 4.96 27.14 7.40
N ASP A 220 4.22 28.24 7.35
CA ASP A 220 4.69 29.59 7.67
C ASP A 220 4.66 29.91 9.19
N GLY A 221 4.42 28.90 10.04
CA GLY A 221 4.32 29.06 11.49
C GLY A 221 5.66 29.27 12.22
N PRO A 222 5.63 29.79 13.47
CA PRO A 222 6.82 30.10 14.28
C PRO A 222 7.63 28.87 14.72
N ILE A 223 7.19 27.67 14.37
CA ILE A 223 7.83 26.43 14.74
C ILE A 223 7.62 25.36 13.65
N LEU A 224 8.43 24.30 13.76
CA LEU A 224 7.97 22.92 13.93
C LEU A 224 8.18 21.98 12.74
N MET A 225 8.12 22.33 11.45
CA MET A 225 8.08 21.26 10.42
C MET A 225 9.26 20.28 10.51
N LEU A 226 10.51 20.74 10.46
CA LEU A 226 11.66 19.84 10.64
C LEU A 226 11.63 19.13 12.01
N LYS A 227 11.39 19.88 13.09
CA LYS A 227 11.35 19.37 14.47
C LYS A 227 10.24 18.33 14.71
N VAL A 228 9.11 18.48 14.05
CA VAL A 228 7.94 17.61 14.15
C VAL A 228 8.13 16.40 13.27
N TRP A 229 8.67 16.55 12.06
CA TRP A 229 9.01 15.39 11.25
C TRP A 229 10.04 14.51 11.96
N VAL A 230 11.09 15.12 12.52
CA VAL A 230 12.05 14.41 13.39
C VAL A 230 11.32 13.79 14.59
N GLY A 231 10.54 14.57 15.33
CA GLY A 231 9.81 14.08 16.51
C GLY A 231 8.83 12.94 16.20
N MET A 232 8.15 12.99 15.06
CA MET A 232 7.23 11.95 14.59
C MET A 232 7.96 10.66 14.28
N VAL A 233 9.10 10.74 13.59
CA VAL A 233 9.96 9.57 13.38
C VAL A 233 10.44 9.01 14.71
N LEU A 234 10.90 9.85 15.64
CA LEU A 234 11.33 9.41 16.97
C LEU A 234 10.21 8.73 17.75
N LEU A 235 8.98 9.24 17.71
CA LEU A 235 7.81 8.60 18.31
C LEU A 235 7.53 7.23 17.69
N ALA A 236 7.70 7.10 16.37
CA ALA A 236 7.53 5.84 15.67
C ALA A 236 8.66 4.85 15.98
N GLU A 237 9.90 5.29 16.11
CA GLU A 237 11.00 4.41 16.54
C GLU A 237 10.69 3.68 17.85
N ASP A 238 10.02 4.37 18.78
CA ASP A 238 9.64 3.82 20.09
C ASP A 238 8.31 3.01 20.04
N ASN A 239 7.35 3.36 19.15
CA ASN A 239 6.00 2.76 19.17
C ASN A 239 5.27 2.81 17.80
N TRP A 240 5.89 2.35 16.72
CA TRP A 240 5.33 2.46 15.37
C TRP A 240 4.16 1.50 15.06
N PHE A 241 4.07 0.37 15.75
CA PHE A 241 3.15 -0.70 15.38
C PHE A 241 1.75 -0.46 15.95
N TYR A 242 0.74 -0.62 15.10
CA TYR A 242 -0.66 -0.59 15.49
C TYR A 242 -1.39 -1.77 14.85
N ALA A 243 -1.50 -2.87 15.61
CA ALA A 243 -2.42 -3.93 15.27
C ALA A 243 -3.84 -3.48 15.62
N SER A 244 -4.66 -3.23 14.61
CA SER A 244 -6.10 -3.06 14.84
C SER A 244 -6.68 -4.39 15.37
N PRO A 245 -7.23 -4.46 16.59
CA PRO A 245 -7.89 -5.62 17.15
C PRO A 245 -9.09 -5.95 16.26
N THR A 246 -8.91 -6.99 15.47
CA THR A 246 -9.95 -7.60 14.68
C THR A 246 -10.75 -8.57 15.54
N ILE A 247 -11.24 -8.13 16.70
CA ILE A 247 -12.05 -8.98 17.60
C ILE A 247 -13.13 -8.15 18.29
N SER A 248 -14.05 -7.62 17.50
CA SER A 248 -15.46 -7.76 17.88
C SER A 248 -16.03 -8.65 16.80
N SER A 249 -16.46 -9.86 17.19
CA SER A 249 -17.07 -10.89 16.34
C SER A 249 -17.60 -10.34 15.01
N PRO A 250 -17.16 -10.87 13.84
CA PRO A 250 -17.64 -10.39 12.55
C PRO A 250 -19.17 -10.36 12.60
N PRO A 251 -19.82 -9.19 12.43
CA PRO A 251 -21.27 -9.17 12.41
C PRO A 251 -21.72 -10.13 11.32
N PRO A 252 -22.70 -11.01 11.58
CA PRO A 252 -23.14 -12.03 10.62
C PRO A 252 -23.49 -11.45 9.23
N ASP A 253 -23.75 -10.13 9.18
CA ASP A 253 -24.20 -9.39 8.01
C ASP A 253 -23.09 -8.61 7.27
N ARG A 254 -21.82 -8.70 7.68
CA ARG A 254 -20.74 -7.82 7.17
C ARG A 254 -19.82 -8.37 6.09
N HIS A 255 -19.98 -9.63 5.70
CA HIS A 255 -19.15 -10.22 4.64
C HIS A 255 -19.18 -9.40 3.34
N PHE A 256 -20.26 -8.64 3.07
CA PHE A 256 -20.39 -7.76 1.90
C PHE A 256 -21.39 -6.60 2.19
N ARG A 257 -20.91 -5.39 2.57
CA ARG A 257 -21.80 -4.27 3.04
C ARG A 257 -22.77 -3.72 1.96
N ASN A 258 -23.82 -3.04 2.43
CA ASN A 258 -25.21 -3.01 1.92
C ASN A 258 -25.55 -2.02 0.79
N SER A 259 -26.33 -2.51 -0.20
CA SER A 259 -27.47 -1.78 -0.78
C SER A 259 -28.68 -2.72 -0.84
N ALA A 260 -29.88 -2.25 -0.48
CA ALA A 260 -31.06 -3.13 -0.32
C ALA A 260 -31.50 -3.86 -1.61
N ALA A 261 -31.12 -3.37 -2.78
CA ALA A 261 -31.42 -3.99 -4.08
C ALA A 261 -30.58 -5.25 -4.36
N THR A 262 -29.41 -5.40 -3.74
CA THR A 262 -28.50 -6.53 -4.00
C THR A 262 -28.77 -7.77 -3.14
N TRP A 263 -29.69 -7.72 -2.18
CA TRP A 263 -29.95 -8.84 -1.25
C TRP A 263 -30.49 -10.10 -1.96
N LYS A 264 -31.35 -9.96 -2.98
CA LYS A 264 -31.89 -11.11 -3.75
C LYS A 264 -30.86 -11.75 -4.68
N GLU A 265 -29.95 -10.96 -5.27
CA GLU A 265 -28.86 -11.47 -6.10
C GLU A 265 -27.74 -12.11 -5.25
N ARG A 266 -27.50 -11.55 -4.05
CA ARG A 266 -26.48 -12.01 -3.10
C ARG A 266 -26.84 -13.27 -2.35
N LYS A 267 -28.13 -13.56 -2.08
CA LYS A 267 -28.51 -14.88 -1.54
C LYS A 267 -28.05 -16.00 -2.49
N LYS A 268 -28.22 -15.79 -3.81
CA LYS A 268 -27.70 -16.69 -4.85
C LYS A 268 -26.16 -16.71 -4.95
N ALA A 269 -25.48 -15.59 -4.71
CA ALA A 269 -24.01 -15.55 -4.75
C ALA A 269 -23.36 -16.14 -3.48
N ALA A 270 -23.90 -15.86 -2.30
CA ALA A 270 -23.47 -16.41 -1.01
C ALA A 270 -23.82 -17.91 -0.86
N GLU A 271 -24.90 -18.39 -1.49
CA GLU A 271 -25.17 -19.83 -1.61
C GLU A 271 -24.16 -20.54 -2.55
N ASN A 272 -23.47 -19.81 -3.43
CA ASN A 272 -22.49 -20.35 -4.39
C ASN A 272 -21.02 -20.16 -3.97
N VAL A 273 -20.70 -19.22 -3.06
CA VAL A 273 -19.36 -19.05 -2.50
C VAL A 273 -19.25 -19.91 -1.26
N GLN A 274 -18.56 -21.05 -1.34
CA GLN A 274 -18.12 -21.76 -0.14
C GLN A 274 -17.01 -20.92 0.54
N GLU A 275 -17.44 -19.90 1.26
CA GLU A 275 -16.73 -19.00 2.19
C GLU A 275 -15.59 -18.15 1.61
N TYR A 276 -14.68 -18.71 0.80
CA TYR A 276 -13.71 -17.97 0.00
C TYR A 276 -13.38 -18.67 -1.32
N HIS A 277 -13.91 -19.87 -1.57
CA HIS A 277 -13.76 -20.54 -2.86
C HIS A 277 -14.85 -20.01 -3.80
N MET A 278 -14.53 -18.93 -4.51
CA MET A 278 -15.37 -18.44 -5.57
C MET A 278 -15.34 -19.43 -6.74
N LEU A 279 -16.51 -19.74 -7.27
CA LEU A 279 -16.62 -20.41 -8.56
C LEU A 279 -16.89 -19.34 -9.63
N PRO A 280 -16.34 -19.49 -10.85
CA PRO A 280 -16.65 -18.58 -11.93
C PRO A 280 -18.14 -18.65 -12.27
N ILE A 281 -18.80 -17.50 -12.36
CA ILE A 281 -20.19 -17.37 -12.78
C ILE A 281 -20.19 -16.79 -14.19
N ASN A 282 -20.83 -17.48 -15.14
CA ASN A 282 -20.81 -17.10 -16.56
C ASN A 282 -19.38 -16.94 -17.11
N ASN A 283 -18.49 -17.90 -16.78
CA ASN A 283 -17.07 -17.90 -17.17
C ASN A 283 -16.29 -16.65 -16.73
N LYS A 284 -16.65 -16.06 -15.58
CA LYS A 284 -15.88 -14.98 -14.95
C LYS A 284 -15.88 -15.12 -13.43
N TYR A 285 -14.72 -14.91 -12.82
CA TYR A 285 -14.66 -14.58 -11.39
C TYR A 285 -15.27 -13.20 -11.18
N GLN A 286 -16.20 -13.09 -10.22
CA GLN A 286 -16.77 -11.80 -9.87
C GLN A 286 -15.80 -11.01 -9.00
N HIS A 287 -15.65 -9.72 -9.29
CA HIS A 287 -14.90 -8.81 -8.45
C HIS A 287 -15.76 -8.42 -7.23
N LEU A 288 -15.48 -9.03 -6.07
CA LEU A 288 -16.32 -8.88 -4.88
C LEU A 288 -15.64 -8.01 -3.80
N PRO A 289 -16.37 -7.19 -3.05
CA PRO A 289 -15.76 -6.46 -1.94
C PRO A 289 -15.37 -7.41 -0.80
N LEU A 290 -14.17 -7.25 -0.24
CA LEU A 290 -13.70 -7.98 0.94
C LEU A 290 -13.55 -7.03 2.13
N ASP A 291 -14.10 -7.42 3.29
CA ASP A 291 -13.84 -6.69 4.53
C ASP A 291 -12.38 -6.95 4.95
N PHE A 292 -11.59 -5.88 5.08
CA PHE A 292 -10.19 -5.97 5.47
C PHE A 292 -10.01 -6.69 6.82
N CYS A 293 -11.01 -6.64 7.70
CA CYS A 293 -11.00 -7.37 8.98
C CYS A 293 -10.88 -8.90 8.81
N LEU A 294 -11.19 -9.43 7.64
CA LEU A 294 -11.12 -10.85 7.34
C LEU A 294 -9.80 -11.22 6.65
N CYS A 295 -8.91 -10.26 6.42
CA CYS A 295 -7.67 -10.45 5.68
C CYS A 295 -6.47 -10.08 6.57
N CYS A 296 -5.75 -11.07 7.07
CA CYS A 296 -4.52 -10.85 7.81
C CYS A 296 -3.32 -10.98 6.88
N PHE A 297 -2.72 -9.85 6.47
CA PHE A 297 -1.46 -9.84 5.73
C PHE A 297 -0.28 -10.16 6.65
N ASP A 298 0.58 -11.08 6.21
CA ASP A 298 1.92 -11.21 6.77
C ASP A 298 2.83 -10.20 6.07
N LEU A 299 2.98 -9.04 6.69
CA LEU A 299 3.76 -7.94 6.14
C LEU A 299 5.25 -8.28 5.97
N SER A 300 5.79 -9.29 6.66
CA SER A 300 7.17 -9.73 6.46
C SER A 300 7.38 -10.45 5.12
N SER A 301 6.30 -10.99 4.55
CA SER A 301 6.29 -11.71 3.28
C SER A 301 6.11 -10.80 2.05
N VAL A 302 5.86 -9.50 2.24
CA VAL A 302 5.60 -8.57 1.14
C VAL A 302 6.79 -8.53 0.18
N ARG A 303 6.49 -8.64 -1.11
CA ARG A 303 7.43 -8.45 -2.22
C ARG A 303 6.82 -7.44 -3.19
N CYS A 304 7.42 -6.26 -3.28
CA CYS A 304 6.93 -5.19 -4.14
C CYS A 304 7.39 -5.40 -5.59
N GLY A 305 6.45 -5.30 -6.52
CA GLY A 305 6.72 -5.07 -7.93
C GLY A 305 6.62 -3.58 -8.26
N GLU A 306 6.66 -3.25 -9.56
CA GLU A 306 6.60 -1.85 -10.01
C GLU A 306 5.24 -1.19 -9.71
N LYS A 307 4.12 -1.95 -9.82
CA LYS A 307 2.74 -1.41 -9.76
C LYS A 307 1.84 -2.16 -8.78
N GLY A 308 2.42 -2.83 -7.80
CA GLY A 308 1.71 -3.67 -6.84
C GLY A 308 2.66 -4.48 -5.97
N CYS A 309 2.12 -5.42 -5.21
CA CYS A 309 2.91 -6.32 -4.38
C CYS A 309 2.31 -7.73 -4.34
N VAL A 310 3.14 -8.69 -3.95
CA VAL A 310 2.71 -10.03 -3.57
C VAL A 310 2.90 -10.18 -2.07
N VAL A 311 1.89 -10.67 -1.36
CA VAL A 311 1.91 -10.82 0.10
C VAL A 311 1.20 -12.11 0.51
N THR A 312 1.77 -12.88 1.42
CA THR A 312 1.06 -14.01 2.01
C THR A 312 0.01 -13.51 3.00
N ALA A 313 -1.15 -14.14 3.02
CA ALA A 313 -2.26 -13.73 3.84
C ALA A 313 -3.00 -14.93 4.41
N ARG A 314 -3.73 -14.66 5.49
CA ARG A 314 -4.71 -15.59 6.06
C ARG A 314 -6.10 -14.96 5.96
N LEU A 315 -6.97 -15.59 5.19
CA LEU A 315 -8.38 -15.22 5.11
C LEU A 315 -9.14 -15.91 6.25
N ILE A 316 -9.72 -15.12 7.14
CA ILE A 316 -10.38 -15.60 8.36
C ILE A 316 -11.77 -16.13 8.01
N SER A 317 -12.02 -17.39 8.34
CA SER A 317 -13.36 -18.01 8.26
C SER A 317 -14.26 -17.46 9.38
N SER A 318 -15.53 -17.21 9.08
CA SER A 318 -16.50 -16.76 10.09
C SER A 318 -17.12 -17.90 10.89
N THR A 319 -16.89 -19.15 10.47
CA THR A 319 -17.38 -20.33 11.17
C THR A 319 -16.28 -20.96 12.01
N ILE A 320 -16.54 -21.09 13.32
CA ILE A 320 -15.62 -21.66 14.34
C ILE A 320 -15.11 -23.07 13.97
N LEU A 321 -15.83 -23.77 13.08
CA LEU A 321 -15.55 -25.15 12.66
C LEU A 321 -14.63 -25.26 11.43
N LYS A 322 -14.27 -24.16 10.77
CA LYS A 322 -13.44 -24.19 9.56
C LYS A 322 -12.10 -23.50 9.77
N ASN A 323 -11.07 -24.09 9.18
CA ASN A 323 -9.72 -23.54 9.21
C ASN A 323 -9.65 -22.26 8.38
N ASN A 324 -8.80 -21.33 8.81
CA ASN A 324 -8.48 -20.16 8.01
C ASN A 324 -7.82 -20.58 6.70
N LEU A 325 -8.09 -19.85 5.62
CA LEU A 325 -7.50 -20.12 4.32
C LEU A 325 -6.17 -19.38 4.19
N HIS A 326 -5.10 -20.12 3.99
CA HIS A 326 -3.77 -19.57 3.70
C HIS A 326 -3.65 -19.31 2.20
N VAL A 327 -3.30 -18.08 1.84
CA VAL A 327 -3.26 -17.62 0.45
C VAL A 327 -2.02 -16.79 0.17
N VAL A 328 -1.67 -16.70 -1.12
CA VAL A 328 -0.78 -15.67 -1.65
C VAL A 328 -1.64 -14.65 -2.37
N CYS A 329 -1.56 -13.39 -1.96
CA CYS A 329 -2.30 -12.29 -2.57
C CYS A 329 -1.40 -11.51 -3.53
N LYS A 330 -1.77 -11.46 -4.82
CA LYS A 330 -1.27 -10.43 -5.75
C LYS A 330 -2.16 -9.21 -5.60
N VAL A 331 -1.59 -8.09 -5.14
CA VAL A 331 -2.31 -6.88 -4.73
C VAL A 331 -1.89 -5.70 -5.61
N VAL A 332 -2.87 -4.97 -6.12
CA VAL A 332 -2.67 -3.74 -6.90
C VAL A 332 -3.45 -2.61 -6.25
N ASP A 333 -2.82 -1.44 -6.15
CA ASP A 333 -3.53 -0.19 -5.86
C ASP A 333 -4.24 0.29 -7.13
N GLY A 334 -5.51 -0.08 -7.28
CA GLY A 334 -6.32 0.26 -8.45
C GLY A 334 -6.68 1.75 -8.52
N LEU A 335 -6.47 2.52 -7.43
CA LEU A 335 -6.65 3.96 -7.45
C LEU A 335 -5.47 4.65 -8.13
N CYS A 336 -4.25 4.25 -7.79
CA CYS A 336 -3.02 4.81 -8.38
C CYS A 336 -2.69 4.20 -9.74
N TYR A 337 -2.97 2.90 -9.93
CA TYR A 337 -2.59 2.14 -11.12
C TYR A 337 -3.80 1.46 -11.81
N PRO A 338 -4.72 2.23 -12.43
CA PRO A 338 -5.88 1.65 -13.11
C PRO A 338 -5.50 0.70 -14.25
N ASN A 339 -4.36 0.91 -14.91
CA ASN A 339 -3.87 -0.01 -15.93
C ASN A 339 -3.40 -1.35 -15.34
N ALA A 340 -2.74 -1.34 -14.19
CA ALA A 340 -2.34 -2.58 -13.51
C ALA A 340 -3.55 -3.33 -12.94
N ALA A 341 -4.57 -2.61 -12.48
CA ALA A 341 -5.86 -3.19 -12.12
C ALA A 341 -6.52 -3.92 -13.31
N ASN A 342 -6.47 -3.34 -14.51
CA ASN A 342 -6.97 -4.00 -15.72
C ASN A 342 -6.16 -5.26 -16.09
N LEU A 343 -4.85 -5.28 -15.83
CA LEU A 343 -4.01 -6.47 -16.02
C LEU A 343 -4.39 -7.58 -15.03
N LEU A 344 -4.67 -7.22 -13.77
CA LEU A 344 -5.14 -8.15 -12.74
C LEU A 344 -6.53 -8.74 -13.10
N ASP A 345 -7.41 -7.92 -13.68
CA ASP A 345 -8.70 -8.36 -14.25
C ASP A 345 -8.49 -9.37 -15.40
N ASN A 346 -7.52 -9.15 -16.28
CA ASN A 346 -7.18 -10.07 -17.35
C ASN A 346 -6.65 -11.40 -16.79
N GLU A 347 -5.78 -11.34 -15.79
CA GLU A 347 -5.26 -12.51 -15.10
C GLU A 347 -6.40 -13.35 -14.48
N ALA A 348 -7.37 -12.72 -13.82
CA ALA A 348 -8.56 -13.40 -13.29
C ALA A 348 -9.38 -14.13 -14.39
N ARG A 349 -9.48 -13.53 -15.59
CA ARG A 349 -10.14 -14.17 -16.74
C ARG A 349 -9.34 -15.36 -17.25
N THR A 350 -8.02 -15.27 -17.28
CA THR A 350 -7.15 -16.40 -17.64
C THR A 350 -7.35 -17.57 -16.68
N TYR A 351 -7.40 -17.33 -15.37
CA TYR A 351 -7.73 -18.38 -14.40
C TYR A 351 -9.08 -19.03 -14.67
N THR A 352 -10.06 -18.28 -15.21
CA THR A 352 -11.35 -18.87 -15.61
C THR A 352 -11.22 -19.72 -16.86
N ALA A 353 -10.50 -19.25 -17.87
CA ALA A 353 -10.29 -20.00 -19.11
C ALA A 353 -9.48 -21.28 -18.89
N LEU A 354 -8.51 -21.24 -17.97
CA LEU A 354 -7.62 -22.35 -17.62
C LEU A 354 -8.08 -23.09 -16.35
N GLN A 355 -9.39 -23.07 -16.03
CA GLN A 355 -9.92 -23.66 -14.79
C GLN A 355 -9.48 -25.11 -14.56
N ASN A 356 -9.37 -25.91 -15.63
CA ASN A 356 -8.96 -27.32 -15.54
C ASN A 356 -7.49 -27.54 -15.14
N LEU A 357 -6.67 -26.50 -15.22
CA LEU A 357 -5.23 -26.50 -14.89
C LEU A 357 -4.94 -26.02 -13.46
N GLN A 358 -5.91 -25.38 -12.80
CA GLN A 358 -5.78 -24.91 -11.43
C GLN A 358 -5.48 -26.07 -10.47
N GLY A 359 -4.51 -25.88 -9.58
CA GLY A 359 -4.00 -26.90 -8.65
C GLY A 359 -3.15 -27.99 -9.30
N LYS A 360 -2.87 -27.90 -10.61
CA LYS A 360 -2.06 -28.89 -11.35
C LYS A 360 -0.81 -28.27 -11.99
N ALA A 361 -1.00 -27.19 -12.74
CA ALA A 361 0.05 -26.50 -13.47
C ALA A 361 0.07 -24.99 -13.21
N ILE A 362 -1.06 -24.43 -12.74
CA ILE A 362 -1.18 -23.05 -12.28
C ILE A 362 -1.85 -23.06 -10.89
N PRO A 363 -1.64 -22.04 -10.04
CA PRO A 363 -2.27 -21.95 -8.74
C PRO A 363 -3.79 -22.05 -8.82
N THR A 364 -4.43 -22.52 -7.76
CA THR A 364 -5.87 -22.33 -7.58
C THR A 364 -6.16 -20.86 -7.25
N LEU A 365 -7.05 -20.21 -8.00
CA LEU A 365 -7.62 -18.91 -7.67
C LEU A 365 -8.79 -19.13 -6.73
N TYR A 366 -8.61 -18.78 -5.46
CA TYR A 366 -9.69 -18.84 -4.46
C TYR A 366 -10.67 -17.71 -4.67
N GLY A 367 -10.19 -16.49 -4.92
CA GLY A 367 -11.09 -15.40 -5.25
C GLY A 367 -10.41 -14.13 -5.72
N PHE A 368 -11.23 -13.23 -6.26
CA PHE A 368 -10.82 -11.94 -6.78
C PHE A 368 -11.63 -10.85 -6.07
N TYR A 369 -10.95 -10.03 -5.26
CA TYR A 369 -11.63 -9.11 -4.37
C TYR A 369 -11.15 -7.67 -4.49
N GLU A 370 -11.94 -6.79 -3.87
CA GLU A 370 -11.65 -5.39 -3.69
C GLU A 370 -11.70 -5.03 -2.20
N VAL A 371 -10.59 -4.55 -1.65
CA VAL A 371 -10.54 -4.05 -0.27
C VAL A 371 -10.58 -2.54 -0.29
N TRP A 372 -11.59 -2.02 0.40
CA TRP A 372 -11.74 -0.59 0.67
C TRP A 372 -11.66 0.32 -0.58
N GLY A 373 -11.89 -0.25 -1.77
CA GLY A 373 -11.91 0.47 -3.03
C GLY A 373 -10.62 1.09 -3.48
N ILE A 374 -9.52 0.63 -2.90
CA ILE A 374 -8.17 0.99 -3.33
C ILE A 374 -7.48 -0.27 -3.81
N LEU A 375 -7.46 -1.31 -2.97
CA LEU A 375 -6.75 -2.54 -3.29
C LEU A 375 -7.63 -3.49 -4.09
N GLN A 376 -7.14 -3.95 -5.22
CA GLN A 376 -7.62 -5.14 -5.89
C GLN A 376 -6.69 -6.30 -5.59
N LEU A 377 -7.23 -7.49 -5.37
CA LEU A 377 -6.43 -8.63 -4.94
C LEU A 377 -6.92 -9.97 -5.50
N LEU A 378 -5.99 -10.74 -6.06
CA LEU A 378 -6.17 -12.15 -6.39
C LEU A 378 -5.65 -12.99 -5.23
N ALA A 379 -6.52 -13.77 -4.60
CA ALA A 379 -6.15 -14.73 -3.56
C ALA A 379 -5.87 -16.09 -4.20
N LEU A 380 -4.60 -16.47 -4.25
CA LEU A 380 -4.09 -17.65 -4.93
C LEU A 380 -3.61 -18.71 -3.93
N GLU A 381 -3.60 -19.96 -4.39
CA GLU A 381 -2.93 -21.08 -3.75
C GLU A 381 -1.43 -20.78 -3.57
N PRO A 382 -0.87 -21.01 -2.37
CA PRO A 382 0.58 -20.98 -2.18
C PRO A 382 1.25 -22.13 -2.95
N VAL A 383 2.10 -21.81 -3.94
CA VAL A 383 2.74 -22.80 -4.83
C VAL A 383 4.27 -22.83 -4.73
N GLY A 384 4.80 -22.57 -3.53
CA GLY A 384 6.25 -22.55 -3.29
C GLY A 384 6.93 -21.25 -3.74
N ASN A 385 8.23 -21.32 -4.02
CA ASN A 385 9.06 -20.15 -4.36
C ASN A 385 9.41 -20.11 -5.84
N ALA A 386 9.51 -18.91 -6.40
CA ALA A 386 10.03 -18.72 -7.74
C ALA A 386 11.47 -19.26 -7.87
N ILE A 387 11.80 -19.84 -9.02
CA ILE A 387 13.17 -20.26 -9.34
C ILE A 387 14.08 -19.03 -9.30
N PHE A 388 15.16 -19.11 -8.53
CA PHE A 388 16.07 -17.97 -8.37
C PHE A 388 16.87 -17.71 -9.65
N GLU A 389 17.16 -16.43 -9.94
CA GLU A 389 17.95 -16.06 -11.12
C GLU A 389 19.40 -16.60 -11.12
N GLY A 390 19.92 -16.99 -9.95
CA GLY A 390 21.23 -17.63 -9.83
C GLY A 390 21.19 -19.16 -9.82
N GLU A 391 20.00 -19.77 -9.83
CA GLU A 391 19.86 -21.22 -9.72
C GLU A 391 20.18 -21.90 -11.06
N GLU A 392 21.03 -22.94 -11.02
CA GLU A 392 21.37 -23.69 -12.21
C GLU A 392 20.18 -24.56 -12.66
N ILE A 393 19.64 -24.25 -13.85
CA ILE A 393 18.55 -25.02 -14.45
C ILE A 393 19.12 -26.29 -15.10
N ASN A 394 19.23 -27.34 -14.28
CA ASN A 394 19.58 -28.67 -14.76
C ASN A 394 18.49 -29.27 -15.68
N GLN A 395 18.83 -30.32 -16.41
CA GLN A 395 17.94 -30.96 -17.38
C GLN A 395 16.62 -31.47 -16.76
N SER A 396 16.64 -31.92 -15.51
CA SER A 396 15.44 -32.41 -14.81
C SER A 396 14.47 -31.26 -14.51
N LEU A 397 14.97 -30.15 -13.97
CA LEU A 397 14.18 -28.94 -13.71
C LEU A 397 13.63 -28.38 -15.02
N ARG A 398 14.47 -28.26 -16.06
CA ARG A 398 14.05 -27.81 -17.40
C ARG A 398 12.91 -28.65 -17.96
N LYS A 399 13.00 -29.98 -17.85
CA LYS A 399 11.94 -30.89 -18.28
C LYS A 399 10.63 -30.62 -17.52
N LYS A 400 10.69 -30.38 -16.21
CA LYS A 400 9.51 -30.07 -15.39
C LYS A 400 8.89 -28.71 -15.76
N MET A 401 9.71 -27.68 -15.99
CA MET A 401 9.25 -26.37 -16.47
C MET A 401 8.50 -26.50 -17.79
N LYS A 402 9.08 -27.27 -18.75
CA LYS A 402 8.44 -27.56 -20.03
C LYS A 402 7.13 -28.32 -19.89
N VAL A 403 7.04 -29.29 -18.98
CA VAL A 403 5.79 -30.01 -18.70
C VAL A 403 4.71 -29.06 -18.16
N ALA A 404 5.06 -28.16 -17.22
CA ALA A 404 4.13 -27.16 -16.71
C ALA A 404 3.63 -26.23 -17.82
N LEU A 405 4.52 -25.73 -18.69
CA LEU A 405 4.15 -24.89 -19.83
C LEU A 405 3.31 -25.64 -20.87
N GLN A 406 3.62 -26.91 -21.12
CA GLN A 406 2.87 -27.75 -22.05
C GLN A 406 1.40 -27.89 -21.64
N HIS A 407 1.08 -27.85 -20.35
CA HIS A 407 -0.31 -27.85 -19.90
C HIS A 407 -1.08 -26.62 -20.39
N ILE A 408 -0.46 -25.44 -20.38
CA ILE A 408 -1.05 -24.20 -20.92
C ILE A 408 -1.18 -24.29 -22.45
N HIS A 409 -0.12 -24.77 -23.13
CA HIS A 409 -0.12 -24.94 -24.59
C HIS A 409 -1.20 -25.92 -25.07
N ASN A 410 -1.37 -27.04 -24.36
CA ASN A 410 -2.41 -28.03 -24.66
C ASN A 410 -3.83 -27.48 -24.48
N ALA A 411 -4.00 -26.44 -23.66
CA ALA A 411 -5.26 -25.72 -23.54
C ALA A 411 -5.47 -24.68 -24.68
N GLY A 412 -4.50 -24.51 -25.58
CA GLY A 412 -4.54 -23.56 -26.69
C GLY A 412 -4.08 -22.15 -26.33
N TYR A 413 -3.33 -21.99 -25.23
CA TYR A 413 -2.87 -20.70 -24.72
C TYR A 413 -1.34 -20.57 -24.77
N ILE A 414 -0.88 -19.33 -24.81
CA ILE A 414 0.52 -18.89 -24.66
C ILE A 414 0.61 -18.15 -23.34
N HIS A 415 1.68 -18.36 -22.56
CA HIS A 415 1.88 -17.63 -21.30
C HIS A 415 2.22 -16.14 -21.55
N GLY A 416 3.13 -15.88 -22.48
CA GLY A 416 3.53 -14.56 -22.97
C GLY A 416 4.68 -13.89 -22.20
N ASP A 417 5.19 -14.53 -21.15
CA ASP A 417 6.28 -14.00 -20.31
C ASP A 417 7.07 -15.15 -19.67
N ILE A 418 7.91 -15.83 -20.46
CA ILE A 418 8.74 -16.93 -19.97
C ILE A 418 9.98 -16.37 -19.27
N ALA A 419 9.96 -16.42 -17.95
CA ALA A 419 11.06 -15.99 -17.09
C ALA A 419 11.12 -16.87 -15.84
N ARG A 420 12.31 -17.02 -15.24
CA ARG A 420 12.51 -17.85 -14.03
C ARG A 420 11.59 -17.43 -12.88
N ARG A 421 11.36 -16.12 -12.73
CA ARG A 421 10.43 -15.54 -11.75
C ARG A 421 8.98 -16.05 -11.85
N ASN A 422 8.57 -16.57 -13.02
CA ASN A 422 7.20 -17.03 -13.29
C ASN A 422 7.05 -18.55 -13.12
N PHE A 423 8.12 -19.27 -12.80
CA PHE A 423 8.08 -20.70 -12.45
C PHE A 423 8.31 -20.86 -10.95
N CYS A 424 7.28 -21.32 -10.22
CA CYS A 424 7.37 -21.61 -8.80
C CYS A 424 7.60 -23.11 -8.56
N SER A 425 8.55 -23.44 -7.70
CA SER A 425 8.84 -24.81 -7.28
C SER A 425 8.34 -25.09 -5.87
N MET A 426 7.58 -26.17 -5.72
CA MET A 426 7.18 -26.72 -4.43
C MET A 426 8.23 -27.70 -3.90
N ASP A 427 8.24 -27.94 -2.59
CA ASP A 427 9.11 -28.94 -1.94
C ASP A 427 8.92 -30.36 -2.49
N SER A 428 7.72 -30.66 -3.01
CA SER A 428 7.42 -31.91 -3.73
C SER A 428 8.14 -32.03 -5.07
N GLY A 429 8.76 -30.95 -5.56
CA GLY A 429 9.41 -30.84 -6.84
C GLY A 429 8.47 -30.60 -8.02
N ASN A 430 7.19 -30.32 -7.77
CA ASN A 430 6.25 -29.87 -8.81
C ASN A 430 6.52 -28.40 -9.17
N ILE A 431 6.26 -28.05 -10.44
CA ILE A 431 6.44 -26.69 -10.96
C ILE A 431 5.08 -26.11 -11.33
N PHE A 432 4.83 -24.89 -10.89
CA PHE A 432 3.64 -24.11 -11.20
C PHE A 432 4.02 -22.85 -11.97
N LEU A 433 3.20 -22.49 -12.95
CA LEU A 433 3.30 -21.22 -13.66
C LEU A 433 2.43 -20.18 -12.97
N VAL A 434 2.99 -19.00 -12.75
CA VAL A 434 2.34 -17.84 -12.12
C VAL A 434 2.45 -16.62 -13.04
N ASP A 435 1.73 -15.55 -12.70
CA ASP A 435 1.72 -14.29 -13.44
C ASP A 435 1.09 -14.41 -14.84
N LEU A 436 -0.22 -14.74 -14.85
CA LEU A 436 -0.95 -15.06 -16.09
C LEU A 436 -1.53 -13.82 -16.80
N GLU A 437 -1.03 -12.62 -16.49
CA GLU A 437 -1.57 -11.35 -17.00
C GLU A 437 -1.30 -11.13 -18.49
N THR A 438 -0.23 -11.72 -19.03
CA THR A 438 0.13 -11.71 -20.46
C THR A 438 -0.46 -12.88 -21.24
N CYS A 439 -1.10 -13.82 -20.53
CA CYS A 439 -1.56 -15.06 -21.13
C CYS A 439 -2.71 -14.81 -22.10
N ARG A 440 -2.66 -15.47 -23.27
CA ARG A 440 -3.64 -15.28 -24.34
C ARG A 440 -3.84 -16.53 -25.15
N LEU A 441 -4.95 -16.57 -25.90
CA LEU A 441 -5.17 -17.60 -26.91
C LEU A 441 -4.07 -17.57 -27.96
N CYS A 442 -3.62 -18.76 -28.34
CA CYS A 442 -2.66 -18.95 -29.41
C CYS A 442 -3.28 -18.58 -30.76
N GLY A 443 -2.66 -17.64 -31.48
CA GLY A 443 -3.07 -17.26 -32.83
C GLY A 443 -2.49 -18.18 -33.90
N ASN A 444 -1.25 -18.63 -33.70
CA ASN A 444 -0.51 -19.51 -34.61
C ASN A 444 0.25 -20.59 -33.83
N PRO A 445 0.11 -21.89 -34.18
CA PRO A 445 0.85 -22.99 -33.53
C PRO A 445 2.36 -22.83 -33.45
N SER A 446 3.00 -22.06 -34.35
CA SER A 446 4.45 -21.81 -34.25
C SER A 446 4.83 -21.06 -32.98
N GLU A 447 3.95 -20.19 -32.47
CA GLU A 447 4.19 -19.42 -31.24
C GLU A 447 4.35 -20.33 -30.02
N LEU A 448 3.66 -21.47 -29.98
CA LEU A 448 3.79 -22.45 -28.90
C LEU A 448 5.19 -23.08 -28.89
N VAL A 449 5.72 -23.38 -30.09
CA VAL A 449 7.07 -23.92 -30.24
C VAL A 449 8.11 -22.87 -29.85
N ASP A 450 7.92 -21.63 -30.28
CA ASP A 450 8.81 -20.52 -29.96
C ASP A 450 8.87 -20.24 -28.45
N GLU A 451 7.72 -20.22 -27.78
CA GLU A 451 7.62 -20.05 -26.32
C GLU A 451 8.24 -21.24 -25.57
N MET A 452 8.04 -22.47 -26.04
CA MET A 452 8.69 -23.65 -25.46
C MET A 452 10.22 -23.57 -25.55
N ASN A 453 10.75 -22.97 -26.62
CA ASN A 453 12.19 -22.73 -26.80
C ASN A 453 12.71 -21.57 -25.94
N GLU A 454 11.85 -20.69 -25.41
CA GLU A 454 12.27 -19.68 -24.40
C GLU A 454 12.70 -20.35 -23.11
N VAL A 455 12.04 -21.45 -22.72
CA VAL A 455 12.45 -22.25 -21.55
C VAL A 455 13.86 -22.80 -21.72
N ASP A 456 14.32 -23.10 -22.94
CA ASP A 456 15.70 -23.54 -23.21
C ASP A 456 16.74 -22.41 -23.12
N ARG A 457 16.29 -21.16 -23.20
CA ARG A 457 17.13 -19.95 -23.13
C ARG A 457 17.31 -19.40 -21.72
N LEU A 458 16.50 -19.86 -20.76
CA LEU A 458 16.69 -19.68 -19.32
C LEU A 458 17.84 -20.55 -18.80
#